data_AF-A0A2K6T0A3-F1
#
_entry.id   AF-A0A2K6T0A3-F1
#
_cell.length_a   1.000
_cell.length_b   1.000
_cell.length_c   1.000
_cell.angle_alpha   90.00
_cell.angle_beta   90.00
_cell.angle_gamma   90.00
#
_symmetry.space_group_name_H-M   'P 1'
#
loop_
_entity.id
_entity.type
_entity.pdbx_description
1 polymer ?
#
loop_
_entity_poly.entity_id
_entity_poly.type
_entity_poly.pdbx_seq_one_letter_code
_entity_poly.pdbx_strand_id
1 'polypeptide(L)'
;MVLGTIDLCSCFSVGLPKTEANWVDVISDLRRIQDLIQSIHIDATLYTESDVHPRCKVTAMKCFLLELQVISLESNNTNINDTIENLLILANRSLSSNGNITESGCKECEELEEKNIKEFLQSFVHIVQMFIYTS
;
A
#
# COMPACT_ATOMS: atom_id res chain seq x y z
N MET A 1 33.95 -35.08 -40.26
CA MET A 1 33.55 -35.22 -38.85
C MET A 1 32.70 -34.03 -38.50
N VAL A 2 31.42 -34.28 -38.23
CA VAL A 2 30.49 -33.31 -37.67
C VAL A 2 30.83 -33.17 -36.18
N LEU A 3 31.15 -31.96 -35.75
CA LEU A 3 31.16 -31.53 -34.35
C LEU A 3 30.95 -30.01 -34.42
N GLY A 4 29.86 -29.41 -33.97
CA GLY A 4 29.10 -29.69 -32.77
C GLY A 4 29.04 -28.38 -31.99
N THR A 5 27.95 -27.63 -32.23
CA THR A 5 27.30 -26.60 -31.39
C THR A 5 28.00 -26.14 -30.10
N ILE A 6 28.09 -24.82 -29.91
CA ILE A 6 27.48 -24.13 -28.75
C ILE A 6 27.02 -22.77 -29.27
N ASP A 7 25.74 -22.66 -29.62
CA ASP A 7 25.08 -21.36 -29.71
C ASP A 7 24.95 -20.86 -28.27
N LEU A 8 25.57 -19.72 -28.00
CA LEU A 8 25.62 -19.06 -26.71
C LEU A 8 24.20 -18.59 -26.38
N CYS A 9 23.40 -19.50 -25.79
CA CYS A 9 22.08 -19.21 -25.26
C CYS A 9 22.28 -18.25 -24.08
N SER A 10 22.37 -16.96 -24.43
CA SER A 10 22.49 -15.85 -23.52
C SER A 10 21.15 -15.77 -22.80
N CYS A 11 21.05 -16.46 -21.67
CA CYS A 11 20.01 -16.23 -20.70
C CYS A 11 20.17 -14.78 -20.24
N PHE A 12 19.54 -13.85 -20.96
CA PHE A 12 19.05 -12.63 -20.34
C PHE A 12 18.02 -13.10 -19.31
N SER A 13 18.55 -13.45 -18.14
CA SER A 13 17.79 -13.29 -16.92
C SER A 13 17.49 -11.81 -16.91
N VAL A 14 16.34 -11.44 -17.49
CA VAL A 14 15.68 -10.19 -17.15
C VAL A 14 15.39 -10.37 -15.68
N GLY A 15 16.38 -9.99 -14.86
CA GLY A 15 16.15 -9.71 -13.48
C GLY A 15 15.08 -8.65 -13.54
N LEU A 16 13.86 -9.02 -13.15
CA LEU A 16 12.89 -8.03 -12.73
C LEU A 16 13.69 -7.06 -11.86
N PRO A 17 13.73 -5.76 -12.21
CA PRO A 17 14.34 -4.81 -11.31
C PRO A 17 13.67 -5.08 -9.97
N LYS A 18 14.49 -5.40 -8.96
CA LYS A 18 13.99 -5.47 -7.60
C LYS A 18 13.48 -4.06 -7.36
N THR A 19 12.20 -3.83 -7.58
CA THR A 19 11.55 -2.56 -7.30
C THR A 19 11.57 -2.51 -5.79
N GLU A 20 12.64 -1.91 -5.27
CA GLU A 20 12.72 -1.47 -3.90
C GLU A 20 11.43 -0.70 -3.65
N ALA A 21 10.62 -1.22 -2.73
CA ALA A 21 9.23 -0.84 -2.63
C ALA A 21 9.15 0.61 -2.19
N ASN A 22 8.75 1.47 -3.13
CA ASN A 22 8.87 2.91 -2.97
C ASN A 22 7.55 3.46 -2.42
N TRP A 23 7.57 3.99 -1.20
CA TRP A 23 6.43 4.69 -0.61
C TRP A 23 5.93 5.86 -1.47
N VAL A 24 6.74 6.38 -2.39
CA VAL A 24 6.31 7.36 -3.40
C VAL A 24 5.29 6.77 -4.38
N ASP A 25 5.46 5.52 -4.80
CA ASP A 25 4.51 4.85 -5.69
C ASP A 25 3.17 4.60 -4.97
N VAL A 26 3.23 4.28 -3.67
CA VAL A 26 2.03 4.18 -2.81
C VAL A 26 1.28 5.52 -2.77
N ILE A 27 1.96 6.66 -2.64
CA ILE A 27 1.31 7.98 -2.72
C ILE A 27 0.66 8.21 -4.08
N SER A 28 1.31 7.79 -5.17
CA SER A 28 0.76 7.91 -6.52
C SER A 28 -0.54 7.12 -6.66
N ASP A 29 -0.57 5.88 -6.16
CA ASP A 29 -1.76 5.04 -6.16
C ASP A 29 -2.88 5.61 -5.30
N LEU A 30 -2.57 6.15 -4.11
CA LEU A 30 -3.56 6.84 -3.27
C LEU A 30 -4.22 8.02 -3.99
N ARG A 31 -3.44 8.84 -4.71
CA ARG A 31 -3.98 9.96 -5.51
C ARG A 31 -4.86 9.47 -6.65
N ARG A 32 -4.44 8.41 -7.34
CA ARG A 32 -5.24 7.79 -8.40
C ARG A 32 -6.57 7.25 -7.86
N ILE A 33 -6.56 6.60 -6.69
CA ILE A 33 -7.79 6.16 -6.02
C ILE A 33 -8.67 7.37 -5.70
N GLN A 34 -8.12 8.43 -5.11
CA GLN A 34 -8.83 9.66 -4.80
C GLN A 34 -9.52 10.27 -6.02
N ASP A 35 -8.89 10.24 -7.19
CA ASP A 35 -9.48 10.74 -8.44
C ASP A 35 -10.60 9.82 -8.97
N LEU A 36 -10.38 8.50 -8.94
CA LEU A 36 -11.36 7.52 -9.44
C LEU A 36 -12.66 7.54 -8.62
N ILE A 37 -12.55 7.64 -7.28
CA ILE A 37 -13.72 7.62 -6.39
C ILE A 37 -14.60 8.86 -6.52
N GLN A 38 -14.14 9.97 -7.11
CA GLN A 38 -14.98 11.18 -7.29
C GLN A 38 -16.22 10.90 -8.15
N SER A 39 -16.14 9.87 -9.00
CA SER A 39 -17.21 9.45 -9.90
C SER A 39 -18.11 8.36 -9.31
N ILE A 40 -17.85 7.91 -8.08
CA ILE A 40 -18.53 6.79 -7.43
C ILE A 40 -19.03 7.25 -6.06
N HIS A 41 -20.25 6.82 -5.70
CA HIS A 41 -20.77 7.08 -4.37
C HIS A 41 -20.46 5.88 -3.48
N ILE A 42 -19.55 6.08 -2.53
CA ILE A 42 -19.24 5.12 -1.47
C ILE A 42 -19.46 5.87 -0.16
N ASP A 43 -20.38 5.37 0.67
CA ASP A 43 -20.83 6.01 1.91
C ASP A 43 -20.26 5.36 3.18
N ALA A 44 -19.30 4.44 3.04
CA ALA A 44 -18.57 3.87 4.15
C ALA A 44 -17.82 4.92 4.99
N THR A 45 -17.79 4.62 6.28
CA THR A 45 -16.90 5.21 7.26
C THR A 45 -15.83 4.17 7.62
N LEU A 46 -14.58 4.61 7.68
CA LEU A 46 -13.40 3.74 7.75
C LEU A 46 -12.56 4.08 8.97
N TYR A 47 -12.03 3.08 9.64
CA TYR A 47 -11.17 3.27 10.81
C TYR A 47 -9.91 4.05 10.42
N THR A 48 -9.72 5.24 11.00
CA THR A 48 -8.73 6.22 10.56
C THR A 48 -7.91 6.75 11.74
N GLU A 49 -6.61 6.42 11.78
CA GLU A 49 -5.69 7.05 12.73
C GLU A 49 -5.18 8.37 12.15
N SER A 50 -5.58 9.48 12.77
CA SER A 50 -5.23 10.84 12.31
C SER A 50 -3.99 11.42 13.01
N ASP A 51 -3.65 10.91 14.19
CA ASP A 51 -2.49 11.34 14.99
C ASP A 51 -1.59 10.14 15.30
N VAL A 52 -0.97 9.61 14.24
CA VAL A 52 -0.16 8.39 14.32
C VAL A 52 1.08 8.65 15.17
N HIS A 53 1.11 8.04 16.36
CA HIS A 53 2.31 8.04 17.18
C HIS A 53 3.43 7.22 16.47
N PRO A 54 4.68 7.72 16.35
CA PRO A 54 5.75 7.04 15.59
C PRO A 54 6.03 5.59 16.01
N ARG A 55 5.85 5.27 17.29
CA ARG A 55 5.98 3.91 17.86
C ARG A 55 4.93 2.89 17.38
N CYS A 56 3.84 3.36 16.77
CA CYS A 56 2.69 2.57 16.33
C CYS A 56 2.47 2.70 14.82
N LYS A 57 3.46 3.22 14.08
CA LYS A 57 3.29 3.52 12.65
C LYS A 57 3.08 2.28 11.81
N VAL A 58 3.67 1.13 12.18
CA VAL A 58 3.49 -0.13 11.44
C VAL A 58 2.10 -0.71 11.69
N THR A 59 1.62 -0.67 12.93
CA THR A 59 0.27 -1.10 13.32
C THR A 59 -0.78 -0.23 12.64
N ALA A 60 -0.64 1.09 12.72
CA ALA A 60 -1.55 2.02 12.05
C ALA A 60 -1.55 1.82 10.52
N MET A 61 -0.39 1.63 9.90
CA MET A 61 -0.29 1.35 8.45
C MET A 61 -1.05 0.07 8.08
N LYS A 62 -0.98 -0.99 8.90
CA LYS A 62 -1.76 -2.21 8.66
C LYS A 62 -3.26 -1.96 8.73
N CYS A 63 -3.73 -1.13 9.67
CA CYS A 63 -5.14 -0.73 9.71
C CYS A 63 -5.56 0.00 8.43
N PHE A 64 -4.76 0.97 7.96
CA PHE A 64 -5.03 1.65 6.69
C PHE A 64 -5.11 0.67 5.50
N LEU A 65 -4.22 -0.33 5.43
CA LEU A 65 -4.25 -1.33 4.35
C LEU A 65 -5.47 -2.26 4.42
N LEU A 66 -5.95 -2.59 5.63
CA LEU A 66 -7.16 -3.38 5.82
C LEU A 66 -8.40 -2.59 5.40
N GLU A 67 -8.54 -1.36 5.89
CA GLU A 67 -9.68 -0.49 5.56
C GLU A 67 -9.73 -0.10 4.08
N LEU A 68 -8.58 -0.04 3.40
CA LEU A 68 -8.54 0.18 1.95
C LEU A 68 -9.25 -0.94 1.17
N GLN A 69 -9.30 -2.16 1.70
CA GLN A 69 -10.02 -3.28 1.07
C GLN A 69 -11.53 -3.07 1.09
N VAL A 70 -12.06 -2.32 2.07
CA VAL A 70 -13.47 -1.93 2.11
C VAL A 70 -13.80 -1.05 0.90
N ILE A 71 -12.93 -0.08 0.58
CA ILE A 71 -13.09 0.77 -0.62
C ILE A 71 -13.07 -0.10 -1.89
N SER A 72 -12.17 -1.09 -1.97
CA SER A 72 -12.13 -2.03 -3.10
C SER A 72 -13.46 -2.78 -3.26
N LEU A 73 -13.95 -3.36 -2.17
CA LEU A 73 -15.19 -4.14 -2.17
C LEU A 73 -16.41 -3.29 -2.55
N GLU A 74 -16.54 -2.11 -1.97
CA GLU A 74 -17.73 -1.27 -2.15
C GLU A 74 -17.72 -0.49 -3.46
N SER A 75 -16.55 -0.16 -4.00
CA SER A 75 -16.46 0.57 -5.28
C SER A 75 -16.99 -0.21 -6.47
N ASN A 76 -16.93 -1.55 -6.41
CA ASN A 76 -17.23 -2.46 -7.52
C ASN A 76 -16.62 -2.00 -8.86
N ASN A 77 -15.39 -1.48 -8.83
CA ASN A 77 -14.73 -0.88 -9.98
C ASN A 77 -13.36 -1.53 -10.22
N THR A 78 -13.17 -2.13 -11.39
CA THR A 78 -11.93 -2.84 -11.75
C THR A 78 -10.70 -1.94 -11.67
N ASN A 79 -10.78 -0.69 -12.12
CA ASN A 79 -9.63 0.22 -12.08
C ASN A 79 -9.22 0.57 -10.63
N ILE A 80 -10.20 0.70 -9.73
CA ILE A 80 -9.93 0.92 -8.31
C ILE A 80 -9.34 -0.34 -7.69
N ASN A 81 -9.91 -1.51 -7.97
CA ASN A 81 -9.40 -2.78 -7.47
C ASN A 81 -7.95 -3.03 -7.89
N ASP A 82 -7.63 -2.88 -9.18
CA ASP A 82 -6.28 -3.06 -9.69
C ASP A 82 -5.28 -2.08 -9.04
N THR A 83 -5.72 -0.83 -8.82
CA THR A 83 -4.88 0.19 -8.16
C THR A 83 -4.65 -0.15 -6.68
N ILE A 84 -5.69 -0.62 -5.98
CA ILE A 84 -5.59 -1.04 -4.57
C ILE A 84 -4.72 -2.30 -4.45
N GLU A 85 -4.87 -3.29 -5.33
CA GLU A 85 -4.04 -4.49 -5.32
C GLU A 85 -2.55 -4.15 -5.50
N ASN A 86 -2.22 -3.27 -6.46
CA ASN A 86 -0.86 -2.78 -6.64
C ASN A 86 -0.31 -2.09 -5.39
N LEU A 87 -1.12 -1.21 -4.78
CA LEU A 87 -0.77 -0.50 -3.55
C LEU A 87 -0.49 -1.49 -2.41
N LEU A 88 -1.35 -2.49 -2.20
CA LEU A 88 -1.17 -3.51 -1.17
C LEU A 88 0.13 -4.31 -1.39
N ILE A 89 0.46 -4.66 -2.63
CA ILE A 89 1.70 -5.37 -2.96
C ILE A 89 2.92 -4.50 -2.61
N LEU A 90 2.90 -3.22 -3.00
CA LEU A 90 4.00 -2.29 -2.71
C LEU A 90 4.18 -2.09 -1.20
N ALA A 91 3.11 -1.76 -0.49
CA ALA A 91 3.16 -1.51 0.94
C ALA A 91 3.63 -2.75 1.74
N ASN A 92 3.14 -3.95 1.40
CA ASN A 92 3.56 -5.18 2.07
C ASN A 92 5.04 -5.50 1.81
N ARG A 93 5.56 -5.23 0.61
CA ARG A 93 6.99 -5.36 0.32
C ARG A 93 7.82 -4.37 1.15
N SER A 94 7.40 -3.11 1.25
CA SER A 94 8.09 -2.10 2.09
C SER A 94 8.03 -2.41 3.58
N LEU A 95 6.91 -2.95 4.08
CA LEU A 95 6.77 -3.32 5.49
C LEU A 95 7.62 -4.56 5.84
N SER A 96 7.67 -5.55 4.95
CA SER A 96 8.48 -6.76 5.17
C SER A 96 9.98 -6.52 5.10
N SER A 97 10.45 -5.54 4.30
CA SER A 97 11.87 -5.15 4.28
C SER A 97 12.37 -4.52 5.58
N ASN A 98 11.48 -4.01 6.42
CA ASN A 98 11.83 -3.38 7.70
C ASN A 98 12.09 -4.41 8.84
N GLY A 99 12.04 -5.70 8.54
CA GLY A 99 12.24 -6.78 9.50
C GLY A 99 11.05 -6.99 10.45
N ASN A 100 11.23 -7.88 11.44
CA ASN A 100 10.19 -8.15 12.43
C ASN A 100 10.13 -7.02 13.47
N ILE A 101 9.35 -6.00 13.19
CA ILE A 101 9.01 -4.93 14.14
C ILE A 101 7.87 -5.43 15.02
N THR A 102 8.09 -5.44 16.34
CA THR A 102 7.04 -5.66 17.33
C THR A 102 6.74 -4.33 18.04
N GLU A 103 5.57 -3.79 17.76
CA GLU A 103 5.04 -2.62 18.46
C GLU A 103 4.17 -3.09 19.63
N SER A 104 4.08 -2.32 20.71
CA SER A 104 3.28 -2.65 21.89
C SER A 104 2.57 -1.42 22.44
N GLY A 105 1.38 -1.62 23.02
CA GLY A 105 0.56 -0.53 23.54
C GLY A 105 0.01 0.38 22.43
N CYS A 106 -0.20 -0.17 21.24
CA CYS A 106 -0.91 0.46 20.13
C CYS A 106 -2.38 0.05 20.17
N LYS A 107 -3.25 0.92 19.66
CA LYS A 107 -4.68 0.63 19.53
C LYS A 107 -4.90 -0.44 18.45
N GLU A 108 -5.91 -1.28 18.65
CA GLU A 108 -6.47 -2.10 17.58
C GLU A 108 -7.22 -1.20 16.57
N CYS A 109 -7.45 -1.70 15.35
CA CYS A 109 -8.03 -0.90 14.28
C CYS A 109 -9.45 -0.43 14.62
N GLU A 110 -10.24 -1.30 15.25
CA GLU A 110 -11.63 -1.04 15.65
C GLU A 110 -11.76 -0.05 16.83
N GLU A 111 -10.65 0.33 17.47
CA GLU A 111 -10.62 1.38 18.49
C GLU A 111 -10.37 2.78 17.89
N LEU A 112 -10.14 2.87 16.58
CA LEU A 112 -9.89 4.13 15.89
C LEU A 112 -11.22 4.85 15.58
N GLU A 113 -11.12 6.16 15.34
CA GLU A 113 -12.24 6.96 14.88
C GLU A 113 -12.60 6.55 13.43
N GLU A 114 -13.87 6.34 13.16
CA GLU A 114 -14.34 6.13 11.79
C GLU A 114 -14.51 7.47 11.07
N LYS A 115 -13.97 7.59 9.85
CA LYS A 115 -14.07 8.81 9.02
C LYS A 115 -14.54 8.50 7.62
N ASN A 116 -15.05 9.52 6.93
CA ASN A 116 -15.38 9.36 5.52
C ASN A 116 -14.11 9.11 4.69
N ILE A 117 -14.30 8.60 3.48
CA ILE A 117 -13.22 8.18 2.57
C ILE A 117 -12.24 9.31 2.27
N LYS A 118 -12.71 10.55 2.15
CA LYS A 118 -11.84 11.69 1.85
C LYS A 118 -10.85 11.94 2.99
N GLU A 119 -11.33 11.93 4.22
CA GLU A 119 -10.51 12.11 5.42
C GLU A 119 -9.60 10.90 5.67
N PHE A 120 -10.10 9.69 5.40
CA PHE A 120 -9.32 8.45 5.44
C PHE A 120 -8.13 8.52 4.47
N LEU A 121 -8.36 8.80 3.17
CA LEU A 121 -7.29 8.87 2.17
C LEU A 121 -6.29 9.98 2.46
N GLN A 122 -6.74 11.13 2.98
CA GLN A 122 -5.86 12.20 3.40
C GLN A 122 -4.94 11.76 4.55
N SER A 123 -5.48 11.08 5.56
CA SER A 123 -4.71 10.54 6.68
C SER A 123 -3.77 9.41 6.24
N PHE A 124 -4.19 8.62 5.25
CA PHE A 124 -3.36 7.58 4.65
C PHE A 124 -2.12 8.20 3.97
N VAL A 125 -2.29 9.29 3.20
CA VAL A 125 -1.14 10.00 2.63
C VAL A 125 -0.18 10.50 3.74
N HIS A 126 -0.70 11.02 4.85
CA HIS A 126 0.13 11.49 5.96
C HIS A 126 0.96 10.36 6.59
N ILE A 127 0.37 9.19 6.87
CA ILE A 127 1.15 8.08 7.43
C ILE A 127 2.18 7.56 6.43
N VAL A 128 1.87 7.49 5.13
CA VAL A 128 2.86 7.10 4.11
C VAL A 128 4.04 8.08 4.08
N GLN A 129 3.78 9.38 4.23
CA GLN A 129 4.85 10.39 4.35
C GLN A 129 5.74 10.16 5.57
N MET A 130 5.21 9.67 6.71
CA MET A 130 6.04 9.29 7.84
C MET A 130 7.04 8.19 7.45
N PHE A 131 6.65 7.23 6.62
CA PHE A 131 7.57 6.20 6.13
C PHE A 131 8.59 6.72 5.10
N ILE A 132 8.32 7.82 4.40
CA ILE A 132 9.30 8.44 3.50
C ILE A 132 10.36 9.22 4.29
N TYR A 133 9.94 10.01 5.27
CA TYR A 133 10.84 10.95 5.96
C TYR A 133 11.50 10.40 7.23
N THR A 134 11.03 9.26 7.75
CA THR A 134 11.60 8.62 8.96
C THR A 134 12.24 7.25 8.70
N SER A 135 12.38 6.84 7.43
CA SER A 135 13.13 5.63 7.05
C SER A 135 14.58 5.96 6.73
#